data_AF-A0A1C3MWC7-F1
#
_entry.id   AF-A0A1C3MWC7-F1
#
_cell.length_a   1.000
_cell.length_b   1.000
_cell.length_c   1.000
_cell.angle_alpha   90.00
_cell.angle_beta   90.00
_cell.angle_gamma   90.00
#
_symmetry.space_group_name_H-M   'P 1'
#
loop_
_entity.id
_entity.type
_entity.pdbx_description
1 polymer ?
#
loop_
_entity_poly.entity_id
_entity_poly.type
_entity_poly.pdbx_seq_one_letter_code
_entity_poly.pdbx_strand_id
1 'polypeptide(L)'
;MAIDGSGQRRPKTAAAELDAYVREFRAGGYPVPRVVHAACARCGGSEFRVRVDDEAGYADRTCHPCGDRWVMLDGLDVAEDADPGDAACLCGGERFDVAVGFTLCEDGEVRWGSVGLRCTADGVLGVYADWKIDYSPSGHLMARV
;
A
#
# COMPACT_ATOMS: atom_id res chain seq x y z
N MET A 1 -15.61 -21.82 22.16
CA MET A 1 -15.75 -21.37 20.76
C MET A 1 -14.34 -21.04 20.29
N ALA A 2 -13.73 -21.94 19.52
CA ALA A 2 -12.33 -21.89 19.14
C ALA A 2 -12.15 -20.99 17.91
N ILE A 3 -11.18 -20.08 17.97
CA ILE A 3 -10.66 -19.34 16.83
C ILE A 3 -9.17 -19.69 16.69
N ASP A 4 -8.87 -20.81 16.06
CA ASP A 4 -7.55 -21.09 15.49
C ASP A 4 -7.58 -20.72 14.00
N GLY A 5 -7.65 -19.42 13.73
CA GLY A 5 -7.47 -18.85 12.40
C GLY A 5 -6.45 -17.74 12.51
N SER A 6 -5.18 -18.05 12.26
CA SER A 6 -4.01 -17.16 12.39
C SER A 6 -3.96 -16.03 11.34
N GLY A 7 -5.12 -15.44 11.01
CA GLY A 7 -5.18 -14.13 10.38
C GLY A 7 -4.83 -13.08 11.43
N GLN A 8 -3.54 -12.78 11.58
CA GLN A 8 -3.06 -11.70 12.44
C GLN A 8 -3.71 -10.40 11.97
N ARG A 9 -4.59 -9.83 12.79
CA ARG A 9 -5.28 -8.57 12.52
C ARG A 9 -4.43 -7.42 13.03
N ARG A 10 -4.15 -6.45 12.17
CA ARG A 10 -3.46 -5.19 12.53
C ARG A 10 -4.15 -4.50 13.73
N PRO A 11 -3.39 -3.98 14.71
CA PRO A 11 -3.93 -3.13 15.77
C PRO A 11 -4.59 -1.85 15.23
N LYS A 12 -5.68 -1.38 15.85
CA LYS A 12 -6.37 -0.16 15.41
C LYS A 12 -5.51 1.10 15.49
N THR A 13 -4.63 1.19 16.49
CA THR A 13 -3.70 2.32 16.65
C THR A 13 -2.68 2.36 15.52
N ALA A 14 -2.10 1.20 15.19
CA ALA A 14 -1.17 1.07 14.07
C ALA A 14 -1.80 1.47 12.72
N ALA A 15 -3.09 1.14 12.51
CA ALA A 15 -3.82 1.61 11.34
C ALA A 15 -3.95 3.14 11.32
N ALA A 16 -4.38 3.74 12.44
CA ALA A 16 -4.56 5.19 12.56
C ALA A 16 -3.26 6.00 12.41
N GLU A 17 -2.13 5.48 12.92
CA GLU A 17 -0.81 6.10 12.78
C GLU A 17 -0.36 6.13 11.31
N LEU A 18 -0.51 5.00 10.60
CA LEU A 18 -0.20 4.93 9.17
C LEU A 18 -1.13 5.85 8.34
N ASP A 19 -2.41 5.88 8.70
CA ASP A 19 -3.41 6.77 8.12
C ASP A 19 -3.03 8.26 8.25
N ALA A 20 -2.57 8.68 9.43
CA ALA A 20 -2.15 10.05 9.68
C ALA A 20 -0.88 10.38 8.86
N TYR A 21 0.10 9.48 8.87
CA TYR A 21 1.37 9.65 8.17
C TYR A 21 1.19 9.79 6.66
N VAL A 22 0.42 8.89 6.04
CA VAL A 22 0.15 8.93 4.59
C VAL A 22 -0.63 10.20 4.21
N ARG A 23 -1.52 10.69 5.07
CA ARG A 23 -2.23 11.96 4.82
C ARG A 23 -1.32 13.18 4.90
N GLU A 24 -0.33 13.15 5.77
CA GLU A 24 0.64 14.24 5.94
C GLU A 24 1.63 14.32 4.77
N PHE A 25 1.95 13.18 4.14
CA PHE A 25 2.85 13.12 2.99
C PHE A 25 2.44 14.03 1.83
N ARG A 26 1.12 14.21 1.60
CA ARG A 26 0.56 15.14 0.60
C ARG A 26 1.21 15.03 -0.78
N ALA A 27 1.19 13.82 -1.36
CA ALA A 27 1.83 13.57 -2.64
C ALA A 27 1.36 14.56 -3.73
N GLY A 28 2.32 15.06 -4.52
CA GLY A 28 2.10 16.13 -5.50
C GLY A 28 1.69 17.49 -4.90
N GLY A 29 1.76 17.66 -3.57
CA GLY A 29 1.34 18.87 -2.85
C GLY A 29 -0.16 18.93 -2.54
N TYR A 30 -0.90 17.85 -2.75
CA TYR A 30 -2.37 17.84 -2.61
C TYR A 30 -2.85 17.15 -1.33
N PRO A 31 -4.07 17.47 -0.85
CA PRO A 31 -4.69 16.71 0.24
C PRO A 31 -4.95 15.25 -0.17
N VAL A 32 -4.79 14.35 0.81
CA VAL A 32 -5.08 12.91 0.67
C VAL A 32 -6.41 12.60 1.39
N PRO A 33 -7.58 12.78 0.76
CA PRO A 33 -8.88 12.59 1.40
C PRO A 33 -9.24 11.12 1.66
N ARG A 34 -8.52 10.17 1.06
CA ARG A 34 -8.80 8.74 1.16
C ARG A 34 -7.52 7.96 1.42
N VAL A 35 -7.60 7.02 2.36
CA VAL A 35 -6.56 6.03 2.64
C VAL A 35 -7.24 4.67 2.67
N VAL A 36 -6.65 3.68 1.99
CA VAL A 36 -7.16 2.32 1.91
C VAL A 36 -6.08 1.38 2.42
N HIS A 37 -6.44 0.50 3.36
CA HIS A 37 -5.52 -0.51 3.88
C HIS A 37 -5.58 -1.79 3.06
N ALA A 38 -4.41 -2.37 2.80
CA ALA A 38 -4.33 -3.65 2.13
C ALA A 38 -4.80 -4.78 3.05
N ALA A 39 -5.63 -5.68 2.51
CA ALA A 39 -5.95 -6.97 3.10
C ALA A 39 -5.81 -8.04 2.03
N CYS A 40 -5.35 -9.23 2.38
CA CYS A 40 -5.24 -10.33 1.43
C CYS A 40 -6.65 -10.83 1.08
N ALA A 41 -7.03 -10.80 -0.20
CA ALA A 41 -8.33 -11.29 -0.65
C ALA A 41 -8.52 -12.79 -0.37
N ARG A 42 -7.42 -13.56 -0.39
CA ARG A 42 -7.43 -15.01 -0.17
C ARG A 42 -7.61 -15.43 1.29
N CYS A 43 -6.95 -14.76 2.24
CA CYS A 43 -6.89 -15.20 3.64
C CYS A 43 -7.21 -14.11 4.68
N GLY A 44 -7.45 -12.86 4.25
CA GLY A 44 -7.73 -11.74 5.15
C GLY A 44 -6.53 -11.21 5.95
N GLY A 45 -5.32 -11.74 5.73
CA GLY A 45 -4.10 -11.26 6.39
C GLY A 45 -3.76 -9.80 6.04
N SER A 46 -3.11 -9.10 6.97
CA SER A 46 -2.76 -7.67 6.84
C SER A 46 -1.26 -7.37 6.78
N GLU A 47 -0.42 -8.40 6.81
CA GLU A 47 1.05 -8.30 6.74
C GLU A 47 1.58 -8.77 5.39
N PHE A 48 2.47 -7.98 4.80
CA PHE A 48 2.98 -8.21 3.44
C PHE A 48 4.49 -7.99 3.35
N ARG A 49 5.12 -8.74 2.46
CA ARG A 49 6.36 -8.29 1.80
C ARG A 49 5.96 -7.39 0.64
N VAL A 50 6.70 -6.31 0.41
CA VAL A 50 6.37 -5.32 -0.62
C VAL A 50 7.58 -5.12 -1.51
N ARG A 51 7.35 -4.99 -2.80
CA ARG A 51 8.35 -4.50 -3.74
C ARG A 51 7.85 -3.26 -4.46
N VAL A 52 8.76 -2.36 -4.74
CA VAL A 52 8.46 -1.07 -5.37
C VAL A 52 9.49 -0.74 -6.44
N ASP A 53 9.02 -0.08 -7.49
CA ASP A 53 9.85 0.69 -8.42
C ASP A 53 9.15 2.05 -8.50
N ASP A 54 9.68 3.04 -7.77
CA ASP A 54 9.07 4.36 -7.65
C ASP A 54 9.22 5.17 -8.94
N GLU A 55 10.28 4.92 -9.72
CA GLU A 55 10.49 5.55 -11.02
C GLU A 55 9.47 5.06 -12.05
N ALA A 56 9.20 3.75 -12.10
CA ALA A 56 8.20 3.18 -12.99
C ALA A 56 6.75 3.36 -12.51
N GLY A 57 6.53 3.74 -11.25
CA GLY A 57 5.18 3.78 -10.66
C GLY A 57 4.62 2.38 -10.44
N TYR A 58 5.45 1.48 -9.91
CA TYR A 58 5.08 0.09 -9.66
C TYR A 58 5.13 -0.24 -8.17
N ALA A 59 4.16 -1.03 -7.72
CA ALA A 59 4.26 -1.71 -6.45
C ALA A 59 3.49 -3.04 -6.45
N ASP A 60 4.08 -4.06 -5.84
CA ASP A 60 3.39 -5.31 -5.53
C ASP A 60 3.54 -5.71 -4.08
N ARG A 61 2.57 -6.49 -3.59
CA ARG A 61 2.57 -7.04 -2.25
C ARG A 61 2.41 -8.55 -2.29
N THR A 62 3.16 -9.24 -1.45
CA THR A 62 3.04 -10.68 -1.24
C THR A 62 2.59 -10.93 0.19
N CYS A 63 1.41 -11.54 0.34
CA CYS A 63 0.82 -11.87 1.64
C CYS A 63 1.75 -12.77 2.44
N HIS A 64 2.14 -12.36 3.64
CA HIS A 64 3.04 -13.15 4.48
C HIS A 64 2.41 -14.49 4.92
N PRO A 65 1.14 -14.53 5.38
CA PRO A 65 0.48 -15.78 5.75
C PRO A 65 0.30 -16.81 4.63
N CYS A 66 -0.09 -16.41 3.41
CA CYS A 66 -0.52 -17.36 2.38
C CYS A 66 0.26 -17.31 1.06
N GLY A 67 1.21 -16.38 0.93
CA GLY A 67 2.06 -16.22 -0.25
C GLY A 67 1.37 -15.62 -1.48
N ASP A 68 0.10 -15.23 -1.39
CA ASP A 68 -0.65 -14.63 -2.49
C ASP A 68 -0.04 -13.26 -2.87
N ARG A 69 0.39 -13.12 -4.13
CA ARG A 69 1.01 -11.90 -4.67
C ARG A 69 -0.03 -11.11 -5.45
N TRP A 70 -0.07 -9.80 -5.23
CA TRP A 70 -0.95 -8.86 -5.89
C TRP A 70 -0.18 -7.61 -6.31
N VAL A 71 -0.34 -7.22 -7.57
CA VAL A 71 0.13 -5.92 -8.08
C VAL A 71 -0.91 -4.86 -7.69
N MET A 72 -0.43 -3.76 -7.14
CA MET A 72 -1.29 -2.68 -6.64
C MET A 72 -1.54 -1.65 -7.73
N LEU A 73 -2.67 -0.96 -7.61
CA LEU A 73 -3.06 0.16 -8.47
C LEU A 73 -3.03 -0.22 -9.96
N ASP A 74 -2.39 0.60 -10.77
CA ASP A 74 -2.16 0.45 -12.21
C ASP A 74 -0.79 -0.15 -12.54
N GLY A 75 -0.06 -0.67 -11.55
CA GLY A 75 1.28 -1.22 -11.75
C GLY A 75 1.34 -2.38 -12.76
N LEU A 76 0.21 -3.01 -13.11
CA LEU A 76 0.17 -4.02 -14.18
C LEU A 76 0.54 -3.44 -15.54
N ASP A 77 0.27 -2.16 -15.79
CA ASP A 77 0.52 -1.51 -17.07
C ASP A 77 2.02 -1.30 -17.34
N VAL A 78 2.84 -1.33 -16.28
CA VAL A 78 4.31 -1.15 -16.34
C VAL A 78 5.07 -2.40 -15.87
N ALA A 79 4.38 -3.50 -15.57
CA ALA A 79 4.97 -4.66 -14.89
C ALA A 79 6.08 -5.38 -15.68
N GLU A 80 6.06 -5.29 -17.02
CA GLU A 80 7.08 -5.92 -17.88
C GLU A 80 8.40 -5.15 -17.87
N ASP A 81 8.34 -3.83 -17.65
CA ASP A 81 9.50 -2.93 -17.70
C ASP A 81 10.00 -2.51 -16.31
N ALA A 82 9.21 -2.71 -15.26
CA ALA A 82 9.59 -2.37 -13.89
C ALA A 82 10.73 -3.28 -13.37
N ASP A 83 11.65 -2.69 -12.60
CA ASP A 83 12.72 -3.38 -11.87
C ASP A 83 12.53 -3.22 -10.36
N PRO A 84 11.53 -3.90 -9.75
CA PRO A 84 11.11 -3.59 -8.40
C PRO A 84 12.04 -4.17 -7.34
N GLY A 85 12.51 -3.32 -6.43
CA GLY A 85 13.31 -3.67 -5.27
C GLY A 85 12.47 -4.07 -4.05
N ASP A 86 13.00 -4.98 -3.22
CA ASP A 86 12.37 -5.35 -1.94
C ASP A 86 12.39 -4.18 -0.95
N ALA A 87 11.21 -3.84 -0.43
CA ALA A 87 11.09 -2.88 0.65
C ALA A 87 11.68 -3.46 1.93
N ALA A 88 12.61 -2.73 2.54
CA ALA A 88 13.19 -3.06 3.82
C ALA A 88 13.14 -1.87 4.77
N CYS A 89 12.93 -2.14 6.05
CA CYS A 89 13.07 -1.15 7.11
C CYS A 89 14.54 -1.06 7.54
N LEU A 90 14.97 0.09 8.07
CA LEU A 90 16.31 0.28 8.61
C LEU A 90 16.64 -0.65 9.79
N CYS A 91 15.62 -1.20 10.47
CA CYS A 91 15.82 -2.23 11.48
C CYS A 91 16.09 -3.63 10.91
N GLY A 92 16.00 -3.80 9.59
CA GLY A 92 16.11 -5.09 8.90
C GLY A 92 14.79 -5.84 8.74
N GLY A 93 13.67 -5.25 9.17
CA GLY A 93 12.34 -5.85 8.99
C GLY A 93 11.84 -5.74 7.54
N GLU A 94 11.27 -6.84 7.03
CA GLU A 94 10.76 -6.97 5.65
C GLU A 94 9.24 -7.21 5.61
N ARG A 95 8.56 -7.04 6.75
CA ARG A 95 7.12 -7.26 6.90
C ARG A 95 6.44 -5.95 7.22
N PHE A 96 5.41 -5.64 6.44
CA PHE A 96 4.76 -4.36 6.50
C PHE A 96 3.25 -4.48 6.57
N ASP A 97 2.70 -3.61 7.38
CA ASP A 97 1.35 -3.11 7.29
C ASP A 97 1.30 -2.10 6.12
N VAL A 98 0.54 -2.41 5.06
CA VAL A 98 0.43 -1.55 3.86
C VAL A 98 -0.84 -0.69 3.90
N ALA A 99 -0.76 0.54 3.42
CA ALA A 99 -1.89 1.39 3.07
C ALA A 99 -1.56 2.26 1.85
N VAL A 100 -2.57 2.62 1.06
CA VAL A 100 -2.43 3.53 -0.07
C VAL A 100 -3.24 4.80 0.18
N GLY A 101 -2.56 5.94 0.12
CA GLY A 101 -3.17 7.26 0.10
C GLY A 101 -3.57 7.66 -1.31
N PHE A 102 -4.78 8.18 -1.47
CA PHE A 102 -5.28 8.68 -2.73
C PHE A 102 -5.54 10.17 -2.66
N THR A 103 -4.91 10.91 -3.57
CA THR A 103 -5.31 12.27 -3.94
C THR A 103 -6.36 12.17 -5.04
N LEU A 104 -7.44 12.93 -4.92
CA LEU A 104 -8.55 12.92 -5.88
C LEU A 104 -8.66 14.23 -6.64
N CYS A 105 -9.11 14.14 -7.89
CA CYS A 105 -9.64 15.25 -8.67
C CYS A 105 -11.04 15.65 -8.17
N GLU A 106 -11.56 16.78 -8.66
CA GLU A 106 -12.89 17.29 -8.26
C GLU A 106 -14.04 16.36 -8.66
N ASP A 107 -13.85 15.60 -9.74
CA ASP A 107 -14.77 14.56 -10.23
C ASP A 107 -14.68 13.24 -9.45
N GLY A 108 -13.76 13.13 -8.49
CA GLY A 108 -13.53 11.94 -7.68
C GLY A 108 -12.56 10.93 -8.28
N GLU A 109 -12.03 11.19 -9.48
CA GLU A 109 -10.99 10.36 -10.09
C GLU A 109 -9.67 10.44 -9.33
N VAL A 110 -8.86 9.39 -9.42
CA VAL A 110 -7.56 9.36 -8.76
C VAL A 110 -6.60 10.25 -9.53
N ARG A 111 -5.98 11.20 -8.82
CA ARG A 111 -4.89 12.05 -9.32
C ARG A 111 -3.52 11.48 -8.98
N TRP A 112 -3.40 10.88 -7.80
CA TRP A 112 -2.13 10.41 -7.25
C TRP A 112 -2.36 9.26 -6.27
N GLY A 113 -1.48 8.26 -6.32
CA GLY A 113 -1.41 7.16 -5.35
C GLY A 113 -0.10 7.19 -4.57
N SER A 114 -0.15 6.90 -3.26
CA SER A 114 1.05 6.85 -2.40
C SER A 114 1.04 5.58 -1.55
N VAL A 115 2.05 4.73 -1.70
CA VAL A 115 2.20 3.47 -1.00
C VAL A 115 2.92 3.71 0.34
N GLY A 116 2.13 3.76 1.41
CA GLY A 116 2.61 3.87 2.79
C GLY A 116 2.81 2.52 3.45
N LEU A 117 3.96 2.33 4.08
CA LEU A 117 4.34 1.13 4.81
C LEU A 117 4.56 1.46 6.28
N ARG A 118 4.13 0.55 7.14
CA ARG A 118 4.50 0.50 8.57
C ARG A 118 5.20 -0.82 8.85
N CYS A 119 6.44 -0.79 9.32
CA CYS A 119 7.15 -2.00 9.69
C CYS A 119 6.47 -2.69 10.87
N THR A 120 6.23 -4.00 10.77
CA THR A 120 5.58 -4.74 11.85
C THR A 120 6.54 -5.09 13.00
N ALA A 121 7.86 -4.92 12.79
CA ALA A 121 8.88 -5.20 13.79
C ALA A 121 9.12 -4.03 14.77
N ASP A 122 9.24 -2.80 14.28
CA ASP A 122 9.57 -1.61 15.09
C ASP A 122 8.54 -0.46 14.98
N GLY A 123 7.55 -0.60 14.09
CA GLY A 123 6.51 0.41 13.88
C GLY A 123 6.92 1.61 13.03
N VAL A 124 8.13 1.65 12.46
CA VAL A 124 8.59 2.76 11.62
C VAL A 124 7.71 2.90 10.38
N LEU A 125 7.42 4.15 10.00
CA LEU A 125 6.54 4.55 8.91
C LEU A 125 7.34 5.15 7.75
N GLY A 126 6.93 4.87 6.52
CA GLY A 126 7.51 5.47 5.32
C GLY A 126 6.57 5.40 4.13
N VAL A 127 6.69 6.35 3.20
CA VAL A 127 6.14 6.20 1.84
C VAL A 127 7.26 5.68 0.96
N TYR A 128 7.02 4.57 0.29
CA TYR A 128 8.04 3.83 -0.46
C TYR A 128 7.92 4.00 -1.97
N ALA A 129 6.75 4.40 -2.44
CA ALA A 129 6.52 4.80 -3.82
C ALA A 129 5.28 5.69 -3.89
N ASP A 130 5.30 6.65 -4.79
CA ASP A 130 4.13 7.45 -5.14
C ASP A 130 4.23 7.90 -6.58
N TRP A 131 3.10 7.94 -7.28
CA TRP A 131 3.06 8.36 -8.66
C TRP A 131 1.72 8.97 -9.05
N LYS A 132 1.77 9.80 -10.09
CA LYS A 132 0.61 10.43 -10.69
C LYS A 132 -0.18 9.40 -11.50
N ILE A 133 -1.50 9.44 -11.38
CA ILE A 133 -2.42 8.72 -12.26
C ILE A 133 -2.95 9.70 -13.30
N ASP A 134 -2.68 9.45 -14.58
CA ASP A 134 -2.96 10.41 -15.67
C ASP A 134 -3.99 9.90 -16.69
N TYR A 135 -4.91 9.07 -16.22
CA TYR A 135 -6.01 8.55 -17.02
C TYR A 135 -7.32 8.53 -16.23
N SER A 136 -8.42 8.44 -16.97
CA SER A 136 -9.78 8.30 -16.45
C SER A 136 -10.54 7.30 -17.34
N PRO A 137 -11.38 6.42 -16.77
CA PRO A 137 -11.73 6.33 -15.34
C PRO A 137 -10.69 5.56 -14.51
N SER A 138 -10.34 6.07 -13.32
CA SER A 138 -9.34 5.55 -12.39
C SER A 138 -9.87 5.26 -10.98
N GLY A 139 -11.14 5.57 -10.67
CA GLY A 139 -11.74 5.25 -9.37
C GLY A 139 -11.66 3.77 -8.94
N HIS A 140 -11.56 2.85 -9.90
CA HIS A 140 -11.41 1.41 -9.64
C HIS A 140 -10.09 1.04 -8.93
N LEU A 141 -9.07 1.91 -8.98
CA LEU A 141 -7.77 1.70 -8.34
C LEU A 141 -7.86 1.57 -6.82
N MET A 142 -8.86 2.18 -6.18
CA MET A 142 -9.08 2.07 -4.73
C MET A 142 -9.43 0.64 -4.29
N ALA A 143 -9.91 -0.21 -5.20
CA ALA A 143 -10.16 -1.62 -4.95
C ALA A 143 -8.95 -2.53 -5.27
N ARG A 144 -7.87 -1.95 -5.82
CA ARG A 144 -6.62 -2.64 -6.17
C ARG A 144 -5.48 -2.28 -5.21
N VAL A 145 -5.81 -2.22 -3.92
CA VAL A 145 -4.84 -1.99 -2.83
C VAL A 145 -4.51 -3.29 -2.16
#